data_AF-A0A7J9B2A6-F1
#
_entry.id   AF-A0A7J9B2A6-F1
#
_cell.length_a   1.000
_cell.length_b   1.000
_cell.length_c   1.000
_cell.angle_alpha   90.00
_cell.angle_beta   90.00
_cell.angle_gamma   90.00
#
_symmetry.space_group_name_H-M   'P 1'
#
loop_
_entity.id
_entity.type
_entity.pdbx_description
1 polymer ?
#
loop_
_entity_poly.entity_id
_entity_poly.type
_entity_poly.pdbx_seq_one_letter_code
_entity_poly.pdbx_strand_id
1 'polypeptide(L)'
;MGLQVVWSFALAILDGIALVKKKVLHNPVLVSLYVVGDWVTALLSLAAASSSGGIAVLYFNDLGSCGLGEECQQYQLAVALAFLGWVAVSISFLIMLWLFAAG
;
A
#
# COMPACT_ATOMS: atom_id res chain seq x y z
N MET A 1 3.00 6.07 5.77
CA MET A 1 1.67 5.45 5.82
C MET A 1 0.51 6.44 5.72
N GLY A 2 0.60 7.68 6.23
CA GLY A 2 -0.49 8.67 6.08
C GLY A 2 -0.88 8.97 4.62
N LEU A 3 0.10 9.09 3.72
CA LEU A 3 -0.15 9.29 2.29
C LEU A 3 -0.93 8.11 1.66
N GLN A 4 -0.64 6.87 2.08
CA GLN A 4 -1.34 5.68 1.60
C GLN A 4 -2.81 5.66 2.06
N VAL A 5 -3.10 6.16 3.27
CA VAL A 5 -4.48 6.32 3.76
C VAL A 5 -5.23 7.39 2.96
N VAL A 6 -4.59 8.54 2.72
CA VAL A 6 -5.18 9.61 1.89
C VAL A 6 -5.42 9.13 0.46
N TRP A 7 -4.48 8.37 -0.11
CA TRP A 7 -4.60 7.78 -1.44
C TRP A 7 -5.75 6.77 -1.50
N SER A 8 -5.81 5.82 -0.57
CA SER A 8 -6.93 4.87 -0.48
C SER A 8 -8.28 5.55 -0.31
N PHE A 9 -8.34 6.64 0.45
CA PHE A 9 -9.58 7.41 0.63
C PHE A 9 -10.00 8.14 -0.65
N ALA A 10 -9.03 8.74 -1.36
CA ALA A 10 -9.28 9.34 -2.67
C ALA A 10 -9.78 8.31 -3.68
N LEU A 11 -9.19 7.11 -3.71
CA LEU A 11 -9.62 5.99 -4.55
C LEU A 11 -11.03 5.52 -4.19
N ALA A 12 -11.36 5.39 -2.90
CA ALA A 12 -12.68 4.98 -2.45
C ALA A 12 -13.77 5.97 -2.85
N ILE A 13 -13.49 7.28 -2.78
CA ILE A 13 -14.41 8.31 -3.27
C ILE A 13 -14.60 8.18 -4.78
N LEU A 14 -13.50 8.00 -5.53
CA LEU A 14 -13.54 7.88 -6.98
C LEU A 14 -14.35 6.66 -7.44
N ASP A 15 -14.17 5.52 -6.77
CA ASP A 15 -14.90 4.27 -7.04
C ASP A 15 -16.39 4.40 -6.72
N GLY A 16 -16.72 5.07 -5.59
CA GLY A 16 -18.09 5.45 -5.27
C GLY A 16 -18.74 6.33 -6.34
N ILE A 17 -17.98 7.30 -6.89
CA ILE A 17 -18.45 8.13 -8.01
C ILE A 17 -18.68 7.28 -9.27
N ALA A 18 -17.80 6.32 -9.56
CA ALA A 18 -17.93 5.42 -10.71
C ALA A 18 -19.18 4.54 -10.61
N LEU A 19 -19.43 3.95 -9.43
CA LEU A 19 -20.62 3.15 -9.13
C LEU A 19 -21.91 3.97 -9.26
N VAL A 20 -21.94 5.19 -8.69
CA VAL A 20 -23.11 6.09 -8.76
C VAL A 20 -23.39 6.53 -10.18
N LYS A 21 -22.35 6.79 -10.98
CA LYS A 21 -22.49 7.20 -12.39
C LYS A 21 -22.81 6.02 -13.32
N LYS A 22 -22.77 4.76 -12.85
CA LYS A 22 -22.92 3.52 -13.64
C LYS A 22 -22.17 3.55 -14.98
N LYS A 23 -21.06 4.30 -15.04
CA LYS A 23 -20.20 4.37 -16.21
C LYS A 23 -19.00 3.48 -15.95
N VAL A 24 -18.84 2.46 -16.78
CA VAL A 24 -17.56 1.77 -16.93
C VAL A 24 -16.50 2.83 -17.22
N LEU A 25 -15.40 2.78 -16.47
CA LEU A 25 -14.28 3.72 -16.51
C LEU A 25 -13.51 3.60 -17.84
N HIS A 26 -14.15 3.86 -18.97
CA HIS A 26 -13.55 3.79 -20.31
C HIS A 26 -12.75 5.06 -20.64
N ASN A 27 -12.39 5.87 -19.64
CA ASN A 27 -11.58 7.05 -19.85
C ASN A 27 -10.11 6.68 -19.61
N PRO A 28 -9.30 6.45 -20.67
CA PRO A 28 -7.95 5.91 -20.55
C PRO A 28 -7.02 6.80 -19.71
N VAL A 29 -7.34 8.10 -19.63
CA VAL A 29 -6.63 9.07 -18.80
C VAL A 29 -6.77 8.76 -17.30
N LEU A 30 -7.95 8.32 -16.85
CA LEU A 30 -8.21 8.04 -15.45
C LEU A 30 -7.59 6.71 -15.02
N VAL A 31 -7.61 5.72 -15.91
CA VAL A 31 -6.93 4.42 -15.70
C VAL A 31 -5.40 4.61 -15.67
N SER A 32 -4.85 5.44 -16.56
CA SER A 32 -3.41 5.77 -16.55
C SER A 32 -2.98 6.50 -15.27
N LEU A 33 -3.78 7.46 -14.80
CA LEU A 33 -3.53 8.14 -13.53
C LEU A 33 -3.52 7.15 -12.35
N TYR A 34 -4.45 6.18 -12.34
CA TYR A 34 -4.52 5.14 -11.32
C TYR A 34 -3.25 4.26 -11.32
N VAL A 35 -2.86 3.77 -12.50
CA VAL A 35 -1.66 2.95 -12.68
C VAL A 35 -0.42 3.68 -12.15
N VAL A 36 -0.21 4.94 -12.53
CA VAL A 36 0.94 5.73 -12.07
C VAL A 36 0.89 5.98 -10.55
N GLY A 37 -0.29 6.31 -10.01
CA GLY A 37 -0.45 6.60 -8.59
C GLY A 37 -0.28 5.39 -7.68
N ASP A 38 -0.84 4.24 -8.06
CA ASP A 38 -0.64 2.97 -7.34
C ASP A 38 0.82 2.51 -7.42
N TRP A 39 1.48 2.71 -8.56
CA TRP A 39 2.91 2.41 -8.70
C TRP A 39 3.78 3.24 -7.74
N VAL A 40 3.57 4.56 -7.71
CA VAL A 40 4.31 5.46 -6.79
C VAL A 40 4.02 5.09 -5.34
N THR A 41 2.76 4.82 -5.01
CA THR A 41 2.34 4.47 -3.65
C THR A 41 2.92 3.12 -3.21
N ALA A 42 2.96 2.13 -4.11
CA ALA A 42 3.60 0.85 -3.86
C ALA A 42 5.10 1.02 -3.58
N LEU A 43 5.82 1.80 -4.39
CA LEU A 43 7.26 2.00 -4.20
C LEU A 43 7.55 2.71 -2.87
N LEU A 44 6.77 3.72 -2.53
CA LEU A 44 6.92 4.46 -1.27
C LEU A 44 6.61 3.59 -0.05
N SER A 45 5.59 2.73 -0.16
CA SER A 45 5.21 1.80 0.92
C SER A 45 6.24 0.69 1.11
N LEU A 46 6.85 0.18 0.03
CA LEU A 46 7.97 -0.76 0.09
C LEU A 46 9.19 -0.14 0.77
N ALA A 47 9.56 1.08 0.38
CA ALA A 47 10.69 1.79 0.97
C ALA A 47 10.48 2.00 2.48
N ALA A 48 9.27 2.40 2.88
CA ALA A 48 8.92 2.55 4.28
C ALA A 48 8.92 1.21 5.05
N ALA A 49 8.31 0.16 4.49
CA ALA A 49 8.29 -1.16 5.10
C ALA A 49 9.69 -1.77 5.25
N SER A 50 10.55 -1.62 4.23
CA SER A 50 11.94 -2.08 4.26
C SER A 50 12.79 -1.31 5.27
N SER A 51 12.56 0.00 5.42
CA SER A 51 13.23 0.82 6.43
C SER A 51 12.82 0.39 7.85
N SER A 52 11.53 0.17 8.10
CA SER A 52 11.04 -0.31 9.40
C SER A 52 11.47 -1.75 9.70
N GLY A 53 11.53 -2.62 8.68
CA GLY A 53 12.03 -3.99 8.82
C GLY A 53 13.51 -4.06 9.18
N GLY A 54 14.35 -3.19 8.60
CA GLY A 54 15.77 -3.11 8.96
C GLY A 54 15.99 -2.71 10.42
N ILE A 55 15.23 -1.73 10.90
CA ILE A 55 15.29 -1.32 12.32
C ILE A 55 14.72 -2.40 13.22
N ALA A 56 13.64 -3.08 12.83
CA ALA A 56 13.11 -4.20 13.58
C ALA A 56 14.18 -5.29 13.76
N VAL A 57 14.82 -5.76 12.69
CA VAL A 57 15.86 -6.79 12.77
C VAL A 57 17.01 -6.35 13.67
N LEU A 58 17.48 -5.10 13.55
CA LEU A 58 18.55 -4.58 14.42
C LEU A 58 18.13 -4.55 15.90
N TYR A 59 16.90 -4.14 16.19
CA TYR A 59 16.38 -4.04 17.54
C TYR A 59 16.16 -5.41 18.20
N PHE A 60 15.64 -6.38 17.44
CA PHE A 60 15.38 -7.74 17.93
C PHE A 60 16.64 -8.61 18.00
N ASN A 61 17.51 -8.51 17.00
CA ASN A 61 18.65 -9.43 16.85
C ASN A 61 19.90 -8.93 17.58
N ASP A 62 20.13 -7.63 17.66
CA ASP A 62 21.41 -7.06 18.09
C ASP A 62 21.35 -6.42 19.49
N LEU A 63 20.28 -5.69 19.81
CA LEU A 63 20.17 -5.02 21.11
C LEU A 63 19.61 -5.89 22.23
N GLY A 64 18.87 -6.97 21.93
CA GLY A 64 18.37 -7.95 22.91
C GLY A 64 17.55 -7.39 24.08
N SER A 65 17.27 -6.09 24.10
CA SER A 65 16.69 -5.34 25.23
C SER A 65 15.17 -5.22 25.03
N CYS A 66 14.51 -6.37 24.89
CA CYS A 66 13.07 -6.44 24.78
C CYS A 66 12.50 -6.61 26.22
N GLY A 67 12.60 -5.54 27.02
CA GLY A 67 12.19 -5.51 28.44
C GLY A 67 10.67 -5.45 28.69
N LEU A 68 9.87 -5.27 27.64
CA LEU A 68 8.41 -5.37 27.66
C LEU A 68 7.97 -6.14 26.40
N GLY A 69 7.64 -7.42 26.54
CA GLY A 69 7.34 -8.31 25.41
C GLY A 69 6.16 -7.88 24.52
N GLU A 70 5.24 -7.05 25.03
CA GLU A 70 4.05 -6.62 24.28
C GLU A 70 4.37 -5.55 23.22
N GLU A 71 5.11 -4.49 23.58
CA GLU A 71 5.45 -3.38 22.66
C GLU A 71 6.32 -3.84 21.48
N CYS A 72 7.23 -4.75 21.79
CA CYS A 72 8.12 -5.42 20.85
C CYS A 72 7.28 -6.22 19.81
N GLN A 73 6.40 -7.11 20.29
CA GLN A 73 5.56 -7.92 19.42
C GLN A 73 4.61 -7.08 18.55
N GLN A 74 4.08 -5.98 19.11
CA GLN A 74 3.28 -5.02 18.35
C GLN A 74 4.07 -4.35 17.22
N TYR A 75 5.33 -3.98 17.45
CA TYR A 75 6.18 -3.40 16.40
C TYR A 75 6.44 -4.40 15.28
N GLN A 76 6.75 -5.66 15.61
CA GLN A 76 6.95 -6.71 14.61
C GLN A 76 5.68 -6.99 13.79
N LEU A 77 4.52 -7.03 14.45
CA LEU A 77 3.22 -7.15 13.78
C LEU A 77 2.94 -5.94 12.89
N ALA A 78 3.25 -4.71 13.33
CA ALA A 78 3.06 -3.51 12.53
C ALA A 78 3.90 -3.53 11.24
N VAL A 79 5.16 -3.98 11.33
CA VAL A 79 6.03 -4.17 10.16
C VAL A 79 5.46 -5.24 9.21
N ALA A 80 4.99 -6.38 9.75
CA ALA A 80 4.37 -7.42 8.94
C ALA A 80 3.10 -6.92 8.22
N LEU A 81 2.24 -6.17 8.91
CA LEU A 81 1.07 -5.54 8.30
C LEU A 81 1.44 -4.52 7.21
N ALA A 82 2.54 -3.79 7.38
CA ALA A 82 3.03 -2.87 6.35
C ALA A 82 3.43 -3.61 5.07
N PHE A 83 4.13 -4.76 5.19
CA PHE A 83 4.44 -5.62 4.05
C PHE A 83 3.18 -6.21 3.40
N LEU A 84 2.21 -6.68 4.19
CA LEU A 84 0.93 -7.17 3.67
C LEU A 84 0.15 -6.08 2.91
N GLY A 85 0.15 -4.85 3.45
CA GLY A 85 -0.45 -3.69 2.79
C GLY A 85 0.21 -3.37 1.45
N TRP A 86 1.54 -3.48 1.37
CA TRP A 86 2.27 -3.30 0.12
C TRP A 86 1.91 -4.36 -0.94
N VAL A 87 1.78 -5.64 -0.54
CA VAL A 87 1.36 -6.71 -1.46
C VAL A 87 -0.03 -6.44 -2.03
N ALA A 88 -0.97 -6.01 -1.19
CA ALA A 88 -2.32 -5.67 -1.63
C ALA A 88 -2.35 -4.54 -2.67
N VAL A 89 -1.61 -3.44 -2.43
CA VAL A 89 -1.47 -2.33 -3.39
C VAL A 89 -0.83 -2.81 -4.70
N SER A 90 0.18 -3.68 -4.61
CA SER A 90 0.84 -4.24 -5.79
C SER A 90 -0.10 -5.09 -6.65
N ILE A 91 -1.00 -5.86 -6.02
CA ILE A 91 -2.02 -6.64 -6.73
C ILE A 91 -3.02 -5.72 -7.43
N SER A 92 -3.49 -4.66 -6.76
CA SER A 92 -4.40 -3.66 -7.34
C SER A 92 -3.80 -2.98 -8.57
N PHE A 93 -2.52 -2.59 -8.49
CA PHE A 93 -1.76 -2.04 -9.62
C PHE A 93 -1.75 -3.00 -10.82
N LEU A 94 -1.45 -4.27 -10.59
CA LEU A 94 -1.37 -5.28 -11.66
C LEU A 94 -2.73 -5.50 -12.34
N ILE A 95 -3.82 -5.55 -11.58
CA ILE A 95 -5.18 -5.71 -12.11
C ILE A 95 -5.55 -4.51 -13.00
N MET A 96 -5.24 -3.28 -12.56
CA MET A 96 -5.53 -2.08 -13.34
C MET A 96 -4.64 -1.94 -14.57
N LEU A 97 -3.39 -2.38 -14.49
CA LEU A 97 -2.51 -2.44 -15.66
C LEU A 97 -3.03 -3.46 -16.69
N TRP A 98 -3.51 -4.62 -16.23
CA TRP A 98 -4.18 -5.59 -17.08
C TRP A 98 -5.45 -5.03 -17.74
N LEU A 99 -6.27 -4.29 -16.99
CA LEU A 99 -7.47 -3.65 -17.53
C LEU A 99 -7.13 -2.57 -18.57
N PHE A 100 -6.04 -1.82 -18.34
CA PHE A 100 -5.53 -0.84 -19.31
C PHE A 100 -5.01 -1.49 -20.59
N ALA A 101 -4.34 -2.64 -20.48
CA ALA A 101 -3.80 -3.37 -21.64
C ALA A 101 -4.89 -4.11 -22.44
N ALA A 102 -6.01 -4.47 -21.80
CA ALA A 102 -7.13 -5.19 -22.42
C ALA A 102 -8.20 -4.27 -23.02
N GLY A 103 -8.17 -2.97 -22.72
CA GLY A 103 -9.09 -1.95 -23.24
C GLY A 103 -8.56 -1.25 -24.48
#